data_AF-C9N206-F1
#
_entry.id   AF-C9N206-F1
#
_cell.length_a   1.000
_cell.length_b   1.000
_cell.length_c   1.000
_cell.angle_alpha   90.00
_cell.angle_beta   90.00
_cell.angle_gamma   90.00
#
_symmetry.space_group_name_H-M   'P 1'
#
loop_
_entity.id
_entity.type
_entity.pdbx_description
1 polymer ?
#
loop_
_entity_poly.entity_id
_entity_poly.type
_entity_poly.pdbx_seq_one_letter_code
_entity_poly.pdbx_strand_id
1 'polypeptide(L)'
;MVNDIIRKKEVFMNEVVKYNNNFNNISLRNFNANELDILMAICSRMKEKGEEEITFHFDKLKKLINYSDNTSATFIKDLESTYDKLISIKLKVGDERRFIKFVLFTRYSVDVDEKTVEIAVNKEFAWVLNELNVTFTAFELKEFISLKSSYAKEFYRRMKQFKSTGKWNISLEDFKRIMDVPVNYRMCDIDVWVLKPIQKELGDKFKLKIKKIYSKKSRGRPSVSGFEFTFSKEKYQAEETSKTKNRKEVKTPADFFIHRKVRMMDGVTGMFNTLTIKSINEQKNGMVVVKIQNVDDFYEQDFAFNSMEHFENWFRKYVI
;
A
#
# COMPACT_ATOMS: atom_id res chain seq x y z
N MET A 1 -25.49 12.14 29.29
CA MET A 1 -25.63 10.88 28.52
C MET A 1 -25.51 11.06 27.01
N VAL A 2 -26.16 12.05 26.38
CA VAL A 2 -26.01 12.29 24.93
C VAL A 2 -24.59 12.78 24.55
N ASN A 3 -23.98 13.64 25.39
CA ASN A 3 -22.62 14.15 25.15
C ASN A 3 -21.51 13.09 25.29
N ASP A 4 -21.70 12.03 26.08
CA ASP A 4 -20.72 10.94 26.18
C ASP A 4 -20.79 9.98 24.98
N ILE A 5 -21.97 9.83 24.38
CA ILE A 5 -22.15 9.05 23.16
C ILE A 5 -21.59 9.82 21.95
N ILE A 6 -21.74 11.15 21.94
CA ILE A 6 -21.14 12.03 20.92
C ILE A 6 -19.61 12.08 21.07
N ARG A 7 -19.07 12.21 22.29
CA ARG A 7 -17.61 12.12 22.54
C ARG A 7 -17.03 10.73 22.22
N LYS A 8 -17.75 9.64 22.52
CA LYS A 8 -17.33 8.29 22.09
C LYS A 8 -17.41 8.09 20.57
N LYS A 9 -18.30 8.81 19.87
CA LYS A 9 -18.37 8.81 18.39
C LYS A 9 -17.29 9.69 17.75
N GLU A 10 -16.90 10.80 18.36
CA GLU A 10 -15.81 11.68 17.85
C GLU A 10 -14.43 11.02 17.91
N VAL A 11 -14.17 10.14 18.89
CA VAL A 11 -12.86 9.47 19.04
C VAL A 11 -12.67 8.29 18.07
N PHE A 12 -13.75 7.78 17.48
CA PHE A 12 -13.73 6.75 16.43
C PHE A 12 -14.17 7.31 15.08
N MET A 13 -13.61 8.44 14.63
CA MET A 13 -13.47 8.63 13.18
C MET A 13 -12.74 7.39 12.66
N ASN A 14 -13.35 6.67 11.70
CA ASN A 14 -12.81 5.43 11.15
C ASN A 14 -11.35 5.64 10.73
N GLU A 15 -10.41 5.21 11.56
CA GLU A 15 -8.99 5.25 11.26
C GLU A 15 -8.76 4.38 10.03
N VAL A 16 -8.55 5.02 8.89
CA VAL A 16 -8.27 4.33 7.63
C VAL A 16 -6.75 4.21 7.49
N VAL A 17 -6.25 3.01 7.30
CA VAL A 17 -4.89 2.78 6.83
C VAL A 17 -4.88 2.97 5.32
N LYS A 18 -3.95 3.77 4.81
CA LYS A 18 -3.76 3.98 3.37
C LYS A 18 -2.27 4.06 3.06
N TYR A 19 -1.81 3.28 2.10
CA TYR A 19 -0.41 3.26 1.67
C TYR A 19 -0.31 2.83 0.20
N ASN A 20 0.82 3.13 -0.45
CA ASN A 20 1.10 2.73 -1.81
C ASN A 20 1.25 1.21 -1.93
N ASN A 21 0.77 0.61 -3.02
CA ASN A 21 0.82 -0.84 -3.23
C ASN A 21 2.23 -1.44 -3.18
N ASN A 22 3.29 -0.65 -3.40
CA ASN A 22 4.68 -1.10 -3.23
C ASN A 22 4.97 -1.55 -1.79
N PHE A 23 4.28 -1.01 -0.79
CA PHE A 23 4.38 -1.45 0.60
C PHE A 23 3.87 -2.88 0.81
N ASN A 24 2.95 -3.35 -0.04
CA ASN A 24 2.58 -4.76 -0.03
C ASN A 24 3.73 -5.64 -0.53
N ASN A 25 4.76 -5.17 -1.23
CA ASN A 25 5.84 -6.09 -1.65
C ASN A 25 6.80 -6.50 -0.51
N ILE A 26 6.57 -6.00 0.70
CA ILE A 26 7.37 -6.28 1.89
C ILE A 26 6.83 -7.55 2.59
N SER A 27 7.72 -8.48 2.94
CA SER A 27 7.38 -9.51 3.91
C SER A 27 7.36 -8.92 5.32
N LEU A 28 6.23 -9.07 6.00
CA LEU A 28 6.07 -8.69 7.39
C LEU A 28 5.95 -9.93 8.31
N ARG A 29 6.40 -11.12 7.87
CA ARG A 29 6.15 -12.36 8.62
C ARG A 29 6.89 -12.46 9.95
N ASN A 30 8.04 -11.80 10.03
CA ASN A 30 8.81 -11.68 11.27
C ASN A 30 8.07 -10.85 12.34
N PHE A 31 7.00 -10.14 11.95
CA PHE A 31 6.13 -9.44 12.88
C PHE A 31 5.07 -10.40 13.44
N ASN A 32 4.85 -10.32 14.74
CA ASN A 32 3.72 -10.92 15.40
C ASN A 32 2.45 -10.08 15.17
N ALA A 33 1.29 -10.58 15.62
CA ALA A 33 0.02 -9.91 15.40
C ALA A 33 -0.04 -8.49 16.02
N ASN A 34 0.50 -8.28 17.22
CA ASN A 34 0.50 -6.97 17.89
C ASN A 34 1.44 -5.99 17.19
N GLU A 35 2.63 -6.44 16.78
CA GLU A 35 3.60 -5.59 16.07
C GLU A 35 3.06 -5.14 14.70
N LEU A 36 2.29 -6.01 14.02
CA LEU A 36 1.55 -5.63 12.81
C LEU A 36 0.48 -4.57 13.11
N ASP A 37 -0.22 -4.64 14.24
CA ASP A 37 -1.21 -3.63 14.63
C ASP A 37 -0.55 -2.29 14.93
N ILE A 38 0.58 -2.30 15.65
CA ILE A 38 1.39 -1.11 15.90
C ILE A 38 1.80 -0.46 14.58
N LEU A 39 2.36 -1.25 13.65
CA LEU A 39 2.75 -0.76 12.33
C LEU A 39 1.57 -0.15 11.56
N MET A 40 0.43 -0.84 11.51
CA MET A 40 -0.73 -0.32 10.77
C MET A 40 -1.33 0.93 11.44
N ALA A 41 -1.28 1.04 12.76
CA ALA A 41 -1.69 2.24 13.48
C ALA A 41 -0.75 3.43 13.23
N ILE A 42 0.57 3.18 13.15
CA ILE A 42 1.54 4.19 12.73
C ILE A 42 1.23 4.64 11.29
N CYS A 43 1.06 3.71 10.36
CA CYS A 43 0.72 4.02 8.97
C CYS A 43 -0.61 4.79 8.83
N SER A 44 -1.64 4.49 9.64
CA SER A 44 -2.93 5.23 9.59
C SER A 44 -2.77 6.69 9.95
N ARG A 45 -1.76 7.01 10.76
CA ARG A 45 -1.50 8.33 11.32
C ARG A 45 -0.48 9.13 10.54
N MET A 46 0.48 8.45 9.93
CA MET A 46 1.50 9.04 9.06
C MET A 46 0.99 9.34 7.65
N LYS A 47 -0.12 8.73 7.23
CA LYS A 47 -0.70 9.03 5.91
C LYS A 47 -1.04 10.52 5.80
N GLU A 48 -0.76 11.10 4.63
CA GLU A 48 -1.12 12.49 4.28
C GLU A 48 -0.54 13.54 5.26
N LYS A 49 0.58 13.22 5.93
CA LYS A 49 1.34 14.11 6.83
C LYS A 49 2.68 14.58 6.26
N GLY A 50 3.02 14.16 5.04
CA GLY A 50 4.25 14.56 4.37
C GLY A 50 5.49 14.02 5.09
N GLU A 51 6.43 14.92 5.37
CA GLU A 51 7.72 14.62 6.03
C GLU A 51 7.71 14.92 7.54
N GLU A 52 6.55 15.27 8.12
CA GLU A 52 6.46 15.63 9.54
C GLU A 52 6.87 14.45 10.44
N GLU A 53 7.69 14.75 11.46
CA GLU A 53 7.92 13.84 12.57
C GLU A 53 6.65 13.74 13.41
N ILE A 54 6.21 12.51 13.69
CA ILE A 54 4.96 12.26 14.41
C ILE A 54 5.26 11.70 15.79
N THR A 55 4.73 12.38 16.81
CA THR A 55 4.78 11.94 18.21
C THR A 55 3.47 11.23 18.60
N PHE A 56 3.60 10.04 19.17
CA PHE A 56 2.51 9.22 19.69
C PHE A 56 2.63 9.08 21.21
N HIS A 57 1.59 9.44 21.96
CA HIS A 57 1.50 9.06 23.36
C HIS A 57 1.10 7.58 23.49
N PHE A 58 1.69 6.85 24.43
CA PHE A 58 1.48 5.40 24.61
C PHE A 58 0.00 5.06 24.77
N ASP A 59 -0.73 5.80 25.62
CA ASP A 59 -2.16 5.54 25.86
C ASP A 59 -3.00 5.66 24.60
N LYS A 60 -2.62 6.58 23.70
CA LYS A 60 -3.33 6.77 22.43
C LYS A 60 -3.04 5.60 21.49
N LEU A 61 -1.78 5.18 21.38
CA LEU A 61 -1.39 4.04 20.54
C LEU A 61 -2.00 2.73 21.05
N LYS A 62 -1.98 2.49 22.38
CA LYS A 62 -2.64 1.35 23.02
C LYS A 62 -4.14 1.31 22.74
N LYS A 63 -4.82 2.46 22.82
CA LYS A 63 -6.25 2.57 22.47
C LYS A 63 -6.50 2.29 20.99
N LEU A 64 -5.65 2.79 20.09
CA LEU A 64 -5.79 2.57 18.64
C LEU A 64 -5.71 1.09 18.28
N ILE A 65 -4.77 0.35 18.87
CA ILE A 65 -4.56 -1.08 18.58
C ILE A 65 -5.38 -2.02 19.46
N ASN A 66 -6.23 -1.48 20.35
CA ASN A 66 -6.96 -2.26 21.36
C ASN A 66 -6.03 -3.21 22.13
N TYR A 67 -4.90 -2.68 22.59
CA TYR A 67 -3.84 -3.45 23.24
C TYR A 67 -4.38 -4.13 24.50
N SER A 68 -4.21 -5.45 24.58
CA SER A 68 -4.85 -6.29 25.60
C SER A 68 -4.12 -6.29 26.94
N ASP A 69 -2.82 -6.00 26.96
CA ASP A 69 -1.99 -6.04 28.16
C ASP A 69 -1.89 -4.64 28.78
N ASN A 70 -2.18 -4.55 30.07
CA ASN A 70 -2.19 -3.28 30.79
C ASN A 70 -0.80 -2.89 31.32
N THR A 71 0.21 -3.76 31.18
CA THR A 71 1.55 -3.50 31.70
C THR A 71 2.34 -2.59 30.75
N SER A 72 2.93 -1.52 31.29
CA SER A 72 3.75 -0.60 30.47
C SER A 72 5.03 -1.27 29.95
N ALA A 73 5.63 -2.16 30.73
CA ALA A 73 6.88 -2.85 30.36
C ALA A 73 6.74 -3.76 29.13
N THR A 74 5.65 -4.52 29.03
CA THR A 74 5.39 -5.39 27.86
C THR A 74 5.11 -4.57 26.61
N PHE A 75 4.40 -3.46 26.74
CA PHE A 75 4.18 -2.53 25.63
C PHE A 75 5.49 -1.91 25.13
N ILE A 76 6.38 -1.47 26.02
CA ILE A 76 7.70 -0.94 25.63
C ILE A 76 8.52 -2.01 24.89
N LYS A 77 8.50 -3.25 25.37
CA LYS A 77 9.19 -4.36 24.71
C LYS A 77 8.61 -4.67 23.32
N ASP A 78 7.29 -4.63 23.17
CA ASP A 78 6.62 -4.79 21.87
C ASP A 78 6.97 -3.64 20.91
N LEU A 79 7.07 -2.41 21.43
CA LEU A 79 7.48 -1.22 20.67
C LEU A 79 8.93 -1.34 20.16
N GLU A 80 9.85 -1.69 21.05
CA GLU A 80 11.27 -1.91 20.72
C GLU A 80 11.44 -3.02 19.68
N SER A 81 10.83 -4.19 19.91
CA SER A 81 10.83 -5.31 18.96
C SER A 81 10.18 -4.94 17.61
N THR A 82 9.13 -4.11 17.62
CA THR A 82 8.54 -3.59 16.39
C THR A 82 9.55 -2.76 15.62
N TYR A 83 10.22 -1.80 16.29
CA TYR A 83 11.15 -0.91 15.62
C TYR A 83 12.38 -1.62 15.05
N ASP A 84 12.98 -2.56 15.80
CA ASP A 84 14.09 -3.37 15.31
C ASP A 84 13.74 -4.05 13.98
N LYS A 85 12.51 -4.57 13.88
CA LYS A 85 12.01 -5.19 12.66
C LYS A 85 11.72 -4.16 11.59
N LEU A 86 11.21 -2.97 11.93
CA LEU A 86 10.97 -1.90 10.95
C LEU A 86 12.25 -1.41 10.29
N ILE A 87 13.35 -1.27 11.04
CA ILE A 87 14.65 -0.90 10.46
C ILE A 87 15.16 -1.99 9.51
N SER A 88 14.89 -3.26 9.83
CA SER A 88 15.32 -4.39 8.99
C SER A 88 14.57 -4.49 7.66
N ILE A 89 13.40 -3.85 7.55
CA ILE A 89 12.59 -3.86 6.33
C ILE A 89 13.28 -3.02 5.25
N LYS A 90 13.60 -3.69 4.14
CA LYS A 90 14.10 -3.04 2.92
C LYS A 90 13.04 -3.14 1.84
N LEU A 91 12.43 -2.01 1.48
CA LEU A 91 11.61 -1.91 0.29
C LEU A 91 12.52 -1.93 -0.94
N LYS A 92 12.13 -2.66 -1.99
CA LYS A 92 12.75 -2.59 -3.31
C LYS A 92 11.78 -1.90 -4.26
N VAL A 93 12.23 -0.85 -4.93
CA VAL A 93 11.49 -0.17 -6.01
C VAL A 93 12.37 -0.14 -7.25
N GLY A 94 11.78 -0.39 -8.42
CA GLY A 94 12.49 -0.61 -9.68
C GLY A 94 12.45 -2.07 -10.13
N ASP A 95 13.25 -2.43 -11.11
CA ASP A 95 13.19 -3.71 -11.82
C ASP A 95 14.46 -4.56 -11.60
N GLU A 96 14.80 -5.41 -12.57
CA GLU A 96 16.03 -6.22 -12.55
C GLU A 96 17.28 -5.44 -12.99
N ARG A 97 17.10 -4.38 -13.78
CA ARG A 97 18.18 -3.58 -14.37
C ARG A 97 18.58 -2.41 -13.48
N ARG A 98 17.60 -1.75 -12.86
CA ARG A 98 17.81 -0.67 -11.90
C ARG A 98 16.79 -0.75 -10.78
N PHE A 99 17.30 -0.86 -9.56
CA PHE A 99 16.46 -0.85 -8.38
C PHE A 99 17.11 -0.10 -7.23
N ILE A 100 16.26 0.47 -6.40
CA ILE A 100 16.64 1.16 -5.16
C ILE A 100 16.09 0.33 -4.00
N LYS A 101 16.91 0.17 -2.96
CA LYS A 101 16.50 -0.43 -1.69
C LYS A 101 16.55 0.60 -0.59
N PHE A 102 15.52 0.65 0.24
CA PHE A 102 15.44 1.64 1.31
C PHE A 102 14.65 1.15 2.52
N VAL A 103 14.91 1.79 3.65
CA VAL A 103 14.13 1.65 4.88
C VAL A 103 13.09 2.76 4.92
N LEU A 104 11.84 2.40 5.24
CA LEU A 104 10.72 3.36 5.24
C LEU A 104 10.78 4.32 6.43
N PHE A 105 11.22 3.85 7.61
CA PHE A 105 11.29 4.62 8.84
C PHE A 105 12.76 4.88 9.21
N THR A 106 13.15 6.14 9.32
CA THR A 106 14.55 6.56 9.55
C THR A 106 14.85 6.89 11.01
N ARG A 107 13.82 7.24 11.78
CA ARG A 107 13.95 7.54 13.21
C ARG A 107 12.80 6.93 13.98
N TYR A 108 13.13 6.41 15.16
CA TYR A 108 12.20 6.02 16.18
C TYR A 108 12.83 6.31 17.53
N SER A 109 12.17 7.12 18.34
CA SER A 109 12.59 7.45 19.70
C SER A 109 11.48 7.08 20.66
N VAL A 110 11.82 6.47 21.79
CA VAL A 110 10.88 6.14 22.85
C VAL A 110 11.29 6.87 24.10
N ASP A 111 10.42 7.75 24.59
CA ASP A 111 10.55 8.35 25.90
C ASP A 111 9.61 7.61 26.86
N VAL A 112 10.19 6.88 27.81
CA VAL A 112 9.42 6.07 28.77
C VAL A 112 8.78 6.93 29.85
N ASP A 113 9.43 8.03 30.23
CA ASP A 113 8.99 8.92 31.29
C ASP A 113 7.80 9.77 30.81
N GLU A 114 7.96 10.38 29.63
CA GLU A 114 6.91 11.13 28.93
C GLU A 114 5.89 10.22 28.23
N LYS A 115 6.17 8.91 28.16
CA LYS A 115 5.34 7.88 27.50
C LYS A 115 5.04 8.25 26.04
N THR A 116 6.06 8.67 25.31
CA THR A 116 5.94 9.07 23.91
C THR A 116 6.81 8.24 22.98
N VAL A 117 6.36 8.11 21.73
CA VAL A 117 7.11 7.54 20.61
C VAL A 117 7.18 8.57 19.50
N GLU A 118 8.37 8.94 19.06
CA GLU A 118 8.57 9.79 17.89
C GLU A 118 8.97 8.92 16.70
N ILE A 119 8.35 9.15 15.54
CA ILE A 119 8.62 8.38 14.32
C ILE A 119 8.77 9.33 13.14
N ALA A 120 9.82 9.13 12.35
CA ALA A 120 10.03 9.84 11.09
C ALA A 120 10.11 8.85 9.91
N VAL A 121 9.46 9.21 8.81
CA VAL A 121 9.60 8.52 7.52
C VAL A 121 10.84 9.01 6.79
N ASN A 122 11.42 8.13 5.99
CA ASN A 122 12.45 8.53 5.05
C ASN A 122 11.86 9.51 4.03
N LYS A 123 12.44 10.71 3.93
CA LYS A 123 11.98 11.79 3.04
C LYS A 123 11.87 11.34 1.58
N GLU A 124 12.88 10.62 1.07
CA GLU A 124 12.91 10.11 -0.30
C GLU A 124 11.77 9.10 -0.57
N PHE A 125 11.20 8.51 0.49
CA PHE A 125 10.17 7.48 0.40
C PHE A 125 8.88 7.84 1.13
N ALA A 126 8.71 9.10 1.51
CA ALA A 126 7.48 9.61 2.12
C ALA A 126 6.27 9.36 1.20
N TRP A 127 6.47 9.30 -0.12
CA TRP A 127 5.47 8.96 -1.12
C TRP A 127 4.76 7.62 -0.86
N VAL A 128 5.41 6.66 -0.20
CA VAL A 128 4.81 5.37 0.15
C VAL A 128 3.58 5.54 1.04
N LEU A 129 3.58 6.54 1.92
CA LEU A 129 2.47 6.84 2.82
C LEU A 129 1.72 8.13 2.44
N ASN A 130 2.27 8.98 1.58
CA ASN A 130 1.74 10.31 1.31
C ASN A 130 1.30 10.56 -0.14
N GLU A 131 1.81 9.82 -1.13
CA GLU A 131 1.42 9.98 -2.54
C GLU A 131 0.49 8.85 -2.98
N LEU A 132 -0.78 8.96 -2.59
CA LEU A 132 -1.76 7.87 -2.64
C LEU A 132 -2.83 8.08 -3.72
N ASN A 133 -2.43 8.65 -4.87
CA ASN A 133 -3.37 9.13 -5.91
C ASN A 133 -3.71 8.07 -6.96
N VAL A 134 -2.90 7.01 -7.11
CA VAL A 134 -3.01 6.04 -8.22
C VAL A 134 -3.13 4.60 -7.71
N THR A 135 -2.05 4.04 -7.17
CA THR A 135 -1.98 2.64 -6.72
C THR A 135 -1.82 2.56 -5.21
N PHE A 136 -2.93 2.42 -4.51
CA PHE A 136 -2.94 2.34 -3.06
C PHE A 136 -3.81 1.19 -2.56
N THR A 137 -3.48 0.75 -1.35
CA THR A 137 -4.31 -0.15 -0.56
C THR A 137 -4.89 0.67 0.58
N ALA A 138 -6.21 0.58 0.77
CA ALA A 138 -6.92 1.28 1.83
C ALA A 138 -7.91 0.37 2.55
N PHE A 139 -7.90 0.42 3.87
CA PHE A 139 -8.80 -0.37 4.73
C PHE A 139 -8.99 0.25 6.11
N GLU A 140 -10.06 -0.13 6.80
CA GLU A 140 -10.30 0.28 8.18
C GLU A 140 -9.31 -0.42 9.12
N LEU A 141 -8.62 0.38 9.95
CA LEU A 141 -7.67 -0.10 10.95
C LEU A 141 -8.36 -1.04 11.95
N LYS A 142 -9.57 -0.71 12.37
CA LYS A 142 -10.38 -1.52 13.29
C LYS A 142 -10.64 -2.93 12.76
N GLU A 143 -10.89 -3.05 11.44
CA GLU A 143 -11.09 -4.34 10.79
C GLU A 143 -9.79 -5.16 10.78
N PHE A 144 -8.65 -4.51 10.53
CA PHE A 144 -7.34 -5.16 10.59
C PHE A 144 -7.00 -5.69 11.99
N ILE A 145 -7.17 -4.87 13.02
CA ILE A 145 -6.87 -5.22 14.43
C ILE A 145 -7.75 -6.38 14.93
N SER A 146 -8.96 -6.52 14.39
CA SER A 146 -9.85 -7.62 14.79
C SER A 146 -9.33 -9.02 14.40
N LEU A 147 -8.36 -9.08 13.47
CA LEU A 147 -7.72 -10.31 13.03
C LEU A 147 -6.66 -10.74 14.05
N LYS A 148 -6.56 -12.05 14.30
CA LYS A 148 -5.63 -12.62 15.28
C LYS A 148 -4.44 -13.28 14.61
N SER A 149 -4.67 -13.99 13.50
CA SER A 149 -3.61 -14.64 12.76
C SER A 149 -2.80 -13.64 11.94
N SER A 150 -1.47 -13.71 12.06
CA SER A 150 -0.55 -12.95 11.20
C SER A 150 -0.72 -13.29 9.72
N TYR A 151 -1.03 -14.56 9.38
CA TYR A 151 -1.36 -14.95 8.00
C TYR A 151 -2.70 -14.38 7.54
N ALA A 152 -3.69 -14.27 8.43
CA ALA A 152 -4.95 -13.61 8.10
C ALA A 152 -4.75 -12.12 7.85
N LYS A 153 -3.94 -11.44 8.69
CA LYS A 153 -3.56 -10.02 8.51
C LYS A 153 -2.83 -9.78 7.18
N GLU A 154 -1.84 -10.60 6.86
CA GLU A 154 -1.09 -10.46 5.60
C GLU A 154 -2.00 -10.71 4.39
N PHE A 155 -2.83 -11.76 4.43
CA PHE A 155 -3.80 -12.03 3.36
C PHE A 155 -4.82 -10.89 3.23
N TYR A 156 -5.28 -10.34 4.35
CA TYR A 156 -6.24 -9.24 4.36
C TYR A 156 -5.70 -8.01 3.63
N ARG A 157 -4.41 -7.67 3.78
CA ARG A 157 -3.76 -6.60 3.01
C ARG A 157 -3.85 -6.86 1.50
N ARG A 158 -3.60 -8.11 1.06
CA ARG A 158 -3.72 -8.51 -0.36
C ARG A 158 -5.15 -8.44 -0.83
N MET A 159 -6.09 -8.98 -0.05
CA MET A 159 -7.50 -8.93 -0.36
C MET A 159 -7.98 -7.47 -0.55
N LYS A 160 -7.53 -6.56 0.32
CA LYS A 160 -7.86 -5.12 0.22
C LYS A 160 -7.21 -4.43 -0.97
N GLN A 161 -6.02 -4.85 -1.40
CA GLN A 161 -5.42 -4.37 -2.66
C GLN A 161 -6.30 -4.73 -3.87
N PHE A 162 -6.94 -5.90 -3.86
CA PHE A 162 -7.79 -6.41 -4.95
C PHE A 162 -9.30 -6.28 -4.66
N LYS A 163 -9.69 -5.39 -3.74
CA LYS A 163 -11.10 -5.25 -3.29
C LYS A 163 -12.09 -4.85 -4.38
N SER A 164 -11.62 -4.16 -5.42
CA SER A 164 -12.44 -3.75 -6.57
C SER A 164 -12.71 -4.92 -7.53
N THR A 165 -11.70 -5.76 -7.80
CA THR A 165 -11.85 -6.94 -8.66
C THR A 165 -12.53 -8.09 -7.93
N GLY A 166 -12.37 -8.17 -6.60
CA GLY A 166 -12.88 -9.27 -5.77
C GLY A 166 -12.17 -10.59 -6.03
N LYS A 167 -10.99 -10.55 -6.67
CA LYS A 167 -10.28 -11.74 -7.13
C LYS A 167 -8.77 -11.54 -7.09
N TRP A 168 -8.07 -12.54 -6.55
CA TRP A 168 -6.62 -12.60 -6.56
C TRP A 168 -6.15 -13.98 -7.02
N ASN A 169 -5.46 -14.01 -8.15
CA ASN A 169 -4.87 -15.23 -8.72
C ASN A 169 -3.36 -15.17 -8.53
N ILE A 170 -2.78 -16.28 -8.06
CA ILE A 170 -1.37 -16.32 -7.73
C ILE A 170 -0.79 -17.72 -7.91
N SER A 171 0.47 -17.80 -8.39
CA SER A 171 1.22 -19.05 -8.46
C SER A 171 1.56 -19.56 -7.05
N LEU A 172 1.83 -20.85 -6.89
CA LEU A 172 2.22 -21.40 -5.59
C LEU A 172 3.53 -20.78 -5.09
N GLU A 173 4.48 -20.54 -6.00
CA GLU A 173 5.78 -19.94 -5.70
C GLU A 173 5.63 -18.49 -5.22
N ASP A 174 4.91 -17.66 -5.98
CA ASP A 174 4.66 -16.28 -5.60
C ASP A 174 3.85 -16.21 -4.31
N PHE A 175 2.89 -17.12 -4.10
CA PHE A 175 2.11 -17.19 -2.86
C PHE A 175 3.01 -17.47 -1.66
N LYS A 176 3.92 -18.45 -1.79
CA LYS A 176 4.91 -18.75 -0.74
C LYS A 176 5.81 -17.56 -0.47
N ARG A 177 6.27 -16.85 -1.50
CA ARG A 177 7.12 -15.66 -1.35
C ARG A 177 6.39 -14.49 -0.69
N ILE A 178 5.18 -14.19 -1.15
CA ILE A 178 4.38 -13.03 -0.71
C ILE A 178 3.83 -13.21 0.70
N MET A 179 3.33 -14.41 1.00
CA MET A 179 2.83 -14.74 2.34
C MET A 179 3.96 -15.16 3.28
N ASP A 180 5.20 -15.23 2.78
CA ASP A 180 6.40 -15.70 3.48
C ASP A 180 6.16 -17.02 4.22
N VAL A 181 5.76 -18.00 3.42
CA VAL A 181 5.51 -19.37 3.87
C VAL A 181 6.86 -20.09 3.97
N PRO A 182 7.15 -20.74 5.11
CA PRO A 182 8.39 -21.50 5.28
C PRO A 182 8.63 -22.49 4.13
N VAL A 183 9.88 -22.56 3.65
CA VAL A 183 10.26 -23.39 2.50
C VAL A 183 9.91 -24.86 2.71
N ASN A 184 10.03 -25.34 3.95
CA ASN A 184 9.74 -26.71 4.37
C ASN A 184 8.24 -27.05 4.42
N TYR A 185 7.33 -26.07 4.30
CA TYR A 185 5.90 -26.36 4.32
C TYR A 185 5.47 -27.07 3.03
N ARG A 186 4.90 -28.26 3.23
CA ARG A 186 4.20 -29.02 2.19
C ARG A 186 2.79 -28.48 2.03
N MET A 187 2.08 -28.92 1.00
CA MET A 187 0.71 -28.45 0.75
C MET A 187 -0.23 -28.70 1.94
N CYS A 188 -0.13 -29.85 2.62
CA CYS A 188 -0.92 -30.11 3.83
C CYS A 188 -0.63 -29.10 4.96
N ASP A 189 0.63 -28.70 5.11
CA ASP A 189 1.04 -27.74 6.13
C ASP A 189 0.52 -26.34 5.79
N ILE A 190 0.52 -25.96 4.51
CA ILE A 190 -0.08 -24.72 4.02
C ILE A 190 -1.60 -24.71 4.26
N ASP A 191 -2.28 -25.82 4.00
CA ASP A 191 -3.72 -25.93 4.25
C ASP A 191 -4.06 -25.68 5.72
N VAL A 192 -3.32 -26.32 6.63
CA VAL A 192 -3.58 -26.28 8.07
C VAL A 192 -3.14 -24.96 8.69
N TRP A 193 -1.95 -24.47 8.38
CA TRP A 193 -1.32 -23.36 9.10
C TRP A 193 -1.49 -22.00 8.42
N VAL A 194 -1.82 -21.97 7.13
CA VAL A 194 -1.95 -20.73 6.35
C VAL A 194 -3.39 -20.52 5.91
N LEU A 195 -3.94 -21.44 5.12
CA LEU A 195 -5.27 -21.25 4.50
C LEU A 195 -6.41 -21.41 5.49
N LYS A 196 -6.33 -22.36 6.44
CA LYS A 196 -7.38 -22.58 7.44
C LYS A 196 -7.57 -21.37 8.38
N PRO A 197 -6.52 -20.72 8.92
CA PRO A 197 -6.68 -19.46 9.66
C PRO A 197 -7.29 -18.33 8.82
N ILE A 198 -6.82 -18.16 7.58
CA ILE A 198 -7.37 -17.18 6.63
C ILE A 198 -8.88 -17.41 6.42
N GLN A 199 -9.27 -18.65 6.13
CA GLN A 199 -10.66 -19.02 5.91
C GLN A 199 -11.50 -18.84 7.18
N LYS A 200 -10.96 -19.16 8.36
CA LYS A 200 -11.66 -19.03 9.64
C LYS A 200 -11.98 -17.56 9.98
N GLU A 201 -11.07 -16.64 9.74
CA GLU A 201 -11.23 -15.24 10.13
C GLU A 201 -11.90 -14.38 9.04
N LEU A 202 -11.69 -14.70 7.76
CA LEU A 202 -12.15 -13.88 6.63
C LEU A 202 -13.24 -14.56 5.78
N GLY A 203 -13.46 -15.87 5.97
CA GLY A 203 -14.41 -16.69 5.21
C GLY A 203 -15.79 -16.08 5.10
N ASP A 204 -16.47 -16.00 6.24
CA ASP A 204 -17.87 -15.58 6.29
C ASP A 204 -18.03 -14.09 5.99
N LYS A 205 -17.16 -13.25 6.60
CA LYS A 205 -17.23 -11.79 6.48
C LYS A 205 -17.07 -11.31 5.04
N PHE A 206 -16.18 -11.93 4.27
CA PHE A 206 -15.90 -11.52 2.89
C PHE A 206 -16.44 -12.48 1.84
N LYS A 207 -17.17 -13.54 2.24
CA LYS A 207 -17.56 -14.64 1.33
C LYS A 207 -16.35 -15.21 0.60
N LEU A 208 -15.22 -15.33 1.30
CA LEU A 208 -13.95 -15.77 0.75
C LEU A 208 -14.04 -17.24 0.33
N LYS A 209 -13.69 -17.51 -0.94
CA LYS A 209 -13.52 -18.86 -1.47
C LYS A 209 -12.09 -19.02 -1.99
N ILE A 210 -11.46 -20.12 -1.58
CA ILE A 210 -10.10 -20.49 -1.96
C ILE A 210 -10.18 -21.71 -2.87
N LYS A 211 -9.74 -21.56 -4.12
CA LYS A 211 -9.67 -22.66 -5.09
C LYS A 211 -8.21 -22.97 -5.41
N LYS A 212 -7.83 -24.23 -5.27
CA LYS A 212 -6.52 -24.73 -5.71
C LYS A 212 -6.51 -24.93 -7.22
N ILE A 213 -5.50 -24.39 -7.87
CA ILE A 213 -5.22 -24.61 -9.29
C ILE A 213 -4.20 -25.74 -9.38
N TYR A 214 -4.43 -26.70 -10.27
CA TYR A 214 -3.55 -27.85 -10.45
C TYR A 214 -2.89 -27.81 -11.82
N SER A 215 -1.59 -28.10 -11.88
CA SER A 215 -0.87 -28.27 -13.14
C SER A 215 -1.28 -29.59 -13.80
N LYS A 216 -1.63 -29.56 -15.08
CA LYS A 216 -1.75 -30.78 -15.90
C LYS A 216 -0.34 -31.28 -16.21
N LYS A 217 0.10 -32.34 -15.52
CA LYS A 217 1.34 -33.06 -15.86
C LYS A 217 1.03 -34.20 -16.83
N SER A 218 1.96 -34.51 -17.74
CA SER A 218 1.84 -35.62 -18.70
C SER A 218 1.91 -37.00 -18.04
N ARG A 219 2.52 -37.11 -16.85
CA ARG A 219 2.59 -38.33 -16.02
C ARG A 219 2.53 -37.98 -14.53
N GLY A 220 1.77 -38.75 -13.73
CA GLY A 220 1.64 -38.62 -12.27
C GLY A 220 0.42 -37.83 -11.77
N ARG A 221 0.23 -37.76 -10.45
CA ARG A 221 -0.89 -37.02 -9.82
C ARG A 221 -0.70 -35.51 -10.04
N PRO A 222 -1.75 -34.76 -10.44
CA PRO A 222 -1.68 -33.31 -10.56
C PRO A 222 -1.20 -32.67 -9.25
N SER A 223 -0.19 -31.79 -9.35
CA SER A 223 0.28 -30.98 -8.24
C SER A 223 -0.40 -29.61 -8.23
N VAL A 224 -0.58 -29.04 -7.05
CA VAL A 224 -1.06 -27.66 -6.91
C VAL A 224 -0.03 -26.71 -7.52
N SER A 225 -0.45 -25.89 -8.47
CA SER A 225 0.38 -24.89 -9.15
C SER A 225 0.08 -23.47 -8.68
N GLY A 226 -1.03 -23.24 -7.98
CA GLY A 226 -1.40 -21.94 -7.45
C GLY A 226 -2.78 -21.89 -6.82
N PHE A 227 -3.25 -20.68 -6.55
CA PHE A 227 -4.53 -20.42 -5.92
C PHE A 227 -5.31 -19.34 -6.68
N GLU A 228 -6.63 -19.53 -6.70
CA GLU A 228 -7.62 -18.53 -7.08
C GLU A 228 -8.43 -18.18 -5.83
N PHE A 229 -8.26 -16.96 -5.34
CA PHE A 229 -9.03 -16.40 -4.25
C PHE A 229 -10.14 -15.54 -4.82
N THR A 230 -11.37 -15.72 -4.33
CA THR A 230 -12.52 -14.87 -4.68
C THR A 230 -13.22 -14.40 -3.42
N PHE A 231 -13.63 -13.14 -3.39
CA PHE A 231 -14.23 -12.50 -2.23
C PHE A 231 -15.17 -11.38 -2.67
N SER A 232 -16.00 -10.91 -1.75
CA SER A 232 -16.98 -9.84 -1.96
C SER A 232 -16.27 -8.57 -2.45
N LYS A 233 -16.77 -8.02 -3.56
CA LYS A 233 -16.28 -6.75 -4.08
C LYS A 233 -16.75 -5.61 -3.19
N GLU A 234 -15.85 -4.69 -2.88
CA GLU A 234 -16.25 -3.39 -2.35
C GLU A 234 -16.62 -2.48 -3.53
N LYS A 235 -17.78 -1.84 -3.45
CA LYS A 235 -18.13 -0.80 -4.42
C LYS A 235 -17.06 0.30 -4.34
N TYR A 236 -16.52 0.70 -5.47
CA TYR A 236 -15.54 1.77 -5.56
C TYR A 236 -16.19 3.06 -5.05
N GLN A 237 -15.87 3.50 -3.83
CA GLN A 237 -16.31 4.80 -3.34
C GLN A 237 -15.42 5.87 -3.98
N ALA A 238 -15.85 6.38 -5.14
CA ALA A 238 -15.29 7.59 -5.74
C ALA A 238 -15.62 8.87 -4.95
N GLU A 239 -16.27 8.75 -3.78
CA GLU A 239 -16.90 9.86 -3.04
C GLU A 239 -16.06 10.43 -1.87
N GLU A 240 -14.94 9.81 -1.48
CA GLU A 240 -14.09 10.41 -0.42
C GLU A 240 -13.07 11.43 -0.95
N THR A 241 -12.78 11.42 -2.25
CA THR A 241 -12.01 12.50 -2.90
C THR A 241 -12.79 13.80 -3.07
N SER A 242 -14.13 13.80 -2.89
CA SER A 242 -14.96 14.99 -3.10
C SER A 242 -15.20 15.82 -1.83
N LYS A 243 -14.89 15.32 -0.63
CA LYS A 243 -15.17 16.05 0.63
C LYS A 243 -13.99 16.85 1.20
N THR A 244 -12.76 16.61 0.73
CA THR A 244 -11.58 17.42 1.12
C THR A 244 -11.07 18.33 -0.01
N LYS A 245 -11.62 18.25 -1.23
CA LYS A 245 -11.38 19.23 -2.31
C LYS A 245 -12.41 20.37 -2.28
N ASN A 246 -12.49 21.10 -1.18
CA ASN A 246 -13.01 22.48 -1.20
C ASN A 246 -11.89 23.49 -1.55
N ARG A 247 -11.08 23.13 -2.55
CA ARG A 247 -10.52 24.09 -3.50
C ARG A 247 -11.03 23.63 -4.86
N LYS A 248 -11.84 24.48 -5.49
CA LYS A 248 -12.38 24.27 -6.84
C LYS A 248 -11.21 24.08 -7.82
N GLU A 249 -10.77 22.85 -8.03
CA GLU A 249 -10.03 22.49 -9.24
C GLU A 249 -11.07 22.22 -10.31
N VAL A 250 -11.18 23.15 -11.25
CA VAL A 250 -11.87 22.94 -12.52
C VAL A 250 -11.30 21.65 -13.11
N LYS A 251 -12.14 20.64 -13.38
CA LYS A 251 -11.75 19.48 -14.19
C LYS A 251 -11.38 20.02 -15.56
N THR A 252 -10.10 20.26 -15.78
CA THR A 252 -9.61 20.71 -17.07
C THR A 252 -9.43 19.50 -17.97
N PRO A 253 -9.53 19.64 -19.30
CA PRO A 253 -9.23 18.56 -20.26
C PRO A 253 -7.86 17.88 -20.02
N ALA A 254 -6.93 18.58 -19.37
CA ALA A 254 -5.59 18.10 -19.01
C ALA A 254 -5.58 16.87 -18.08
N ASP A 255 -6.58 16.71 -17.21
CA ASP A 255 -6.64 15.58 -16.24
C ASP A 255 -6.73 14.21 -16.95
N PHE A 256 -7.24 14.16 -18.18
CA PHE A 256 -7.36 12.94 -18.98
C PHE A 256 -5.99 12.33 -19.36
N PHE A 257 -4.97 13.18 -19.49
CA PHE A 257 -3.68 12.79 -20.02
C PHE A 257 -2.70 12.37 -18.93
N ILE A 258 -2.95 12.79 -17.68
CA ILE A 258 -2.10 12.45 -16.54
C ILE A 258 -2.06 10.93 -16.34
N HIS A 259 -0.88 10.38 -16.09
CA HIS A 259 -0.56 8.95 -15.93
C HIS A 259 -0.67 8.09 -17.20
N ARG A 260 -1.05 8.65 -18.35
CA ARG A 260 -0.93 7.93 -19.62
C ARG A 260 0.51 7.85 -20.07
N LYS A 261 0.80 6.80 -20.83
CA LYS A 261 2.14 6.49 -21.33
C LYS A 261 2.25 6.82 -22.81
N VAL A 262 3.42 7.33 -23.20
CA VAL A 262 3.80 7.54 -24.60
C VAL A 262 5.11 6.84 -24.86
N ARG A 263 5.33 6.40 -26.10
CA ARG A 263 6.56 5.76 -26.54
C ARG A 263 7.22 6.58 -27.63
N MET A 264 8.48 6.96 -27.42
CA MET A 264 9.23 7.81 -28.34
C MET A 264 10.63 7.30 -28.55
N MET A 265 11.19 7.52 -29.74
CA MET A 265 12.59 7.23 -30.03
C MET A 265 13.46 8.40 -29.52
N ASP A 266 14.44 8.06 -28.70
CA ASP A 266 15.50 8.95 -28.27
C ASP A 266 16.48 9.15 -29.44
N GLY A 267 16.63 10.40 -29.89
CA GLY A 267 17.50 10.74 -31.02
C GLY A 267 18.99 10.61 -30.73
N VAL A 268 19.40 10.55 -29.46
CA VAL A 268 20.80 10.39 -29.05
C VAL A 268 21.18 8.92 -29.03
N THR A 269 20.29 8.06 -28.52
CA THR A 269 20.58 6.64 -28.31
C THR A 269 19.96 5.71 -29.37
N GLY A 270 19.03 6.21 -30.18
CA GLY A 270 18.28 5.43 -31.17
C GLY A 270 17.29 4.43 -30.56
N MET A 271 17.11 4.45 -29.23
CA MET A 271 16.24 3.52 -28.49
C MET A 271 14.85 4.11 -28.27
N PHE A 272 13.84 3.25 -28.09
CA PHE A 272 12.49 3.70 -27.72
C PHE A 272 12.33 3.80 -26.20
N ASN A 273 12.10 5.00 -25.70
CA ASN A 273 11.76 5.26 -24.30
C ASN A 273 10.25 5.23 -24.09
N THR A 274 9.82 4.65 -22.97
CA THR A 274 8.44 4.76 -22.50
C THR A 274 8.37 5.84 -21.45
N LEU A 275 7.47 6.80 -21.63
CA LEU A 275 7.39 7.99 -20.81
C LEU A 275 6.00 8.14 -20.20
N THR A 276 5.91 8.52 -18.93
CA THR A 276 4.65 8.73 -18.19
C THR A 276 4.41 10.21 -17.96
N ILE A 277 3.22 10.70 -18.30
CA ILE A 277 2.82 12.09 -18.04
C ILE A 277 2.55 12.27 -16.54
N LYS A 278 3.25 13.21 -15.91
CA LYS A 278 3.17 13.51 -14.46
C LYS A 278 2.26 14.68 -14.15
N SER A 279 2.42 15.77 -14.89
CA SER A 279 1.63 16.98 -14.73
C SER A 279 1.59 17.76 -16.03
N ILE A 280 0.52 18.51 -16.21
CA ILE A 280 0.34 19.45 -17.33
C ILE A 280 0.03 20.81 -16.70
N ASN A 281 0.78 21.82 -17.10
CA ASN A 281 0.59 23.19 -16.63
C ASN A 281 0.39 24.11 -17.83
N GLU A 282 -0.80 24.70 -17.93
CA GLU A 282 -1.14 25.69 -18.95
C GLU A 282 -0.84 27.09 -18.43
N GLN A 283 0.06 27.78 -19.13
CA GLN A 283 0.47 29.14 -18.79
C GLN A 283 -0.52 30.17 -19.32
N LYS A 284 -0.55 31.36 -18.72
CA LYS A 284 -1.47 32.46 -19.11
C LYS A 284 -1.33 32.93 -20.56
N ASN A 285 -0.22 32.61 -21.22
CA ASN A 285 0.07 32.92 -22.62
C ASN A 285 -0.38 31.80 -23.60
N GLY A 286 -1.03 30.74 -23.10
CA GLY A 286 -1.50 29.60 -23.90
C GLY A 286 -0.46 28.49 -24.11
N MET A 287 0.78 28.65 -23.65
CA MET A 287 1.79 27.59 -23.69
C MET A 287 1.49 26.51 -22.67
N VAL A 288 1.73 25.25 -23.04
CA VAL A 288 1.51 24.10 -22.18
C VAL A 288 2.84 23.43 -21.87
N VAL A 289 3.17 23.32 -20.58
CA VAL A 289 4.34 22.60 -20.10
C VAL A 289 3.91 21.27 -19.51
N VAL A 290 4.40 20.18 -20.09
CA VAL A 290 4.08 18.82 -19.67
C VAL A 290 5.31 18.20 -19.04
N LYS A 291 5.21 17.88 -17.75
CA LYS A 291 6.24 17.13 -17.04
C LYS A 291 6.06 15.65 -17.35
N ILE A 292 7.13 15.03 -17.83
CA ILE A 292 7.13 13.65 -18.28
C ILE A 292 8.28 12.91 -17.60
N GLN A 293 8.02 11.70 -17.11
CA GLN A 293 9.01 10.84 -16.48
C GLN A 293 9.29 9.61 -17.35
N ASN A 294 10.56 9.34 -17.64
CA ASN A 294 10.95 8.09 -18.27
C ASN A 294 10.74 6.91 -17.29
N VAL A 295 10.09 5.86 -17.78
CA VAL A 295 9.72 4.68 -16.99
C VAL A 295 10.95 3.86 -16.57
N ASP A 296 12.01 3.88 -17.38
CA ASP A 296 13.16 2.99 -17.19
C ASP A 296 14.20 3.56 -16.21
N ASP A 297 14.42 4.87 -16.21
CA ASP A 297 15.45 5.53 -15.40
C ASP A 297 14.89 6.58 -14.40
N PHE A 298 13.57 6.78 -14.38
CA PHE A 298 12.84 7.77 -13.58
C PHE A 298 13.24 9.23 -13.82
N TYR A 299 14.02 9.51 -14.88
CA TYR A 299 14.41 10.87 -15.21
C TYR A 299 13.18 11.69 -15.61
N GLU A 300 13.06 12.88 -15.01
CA GLU A 300 11.97 13.81 -15.30
C GLU A 300 12.45 14.92 -16.23
N GLN A 301 11.61 15.24 -17.20
CA GLN A 301 11.87 16.31 -18.17
C GLN A 301 10.58 17.06 -18.48
N ASP A 302 10.72 18.35 -18.76
CA ASP A 302 9.60 19.23 -19.10
C ASP A 302 9.55 19.43 -20.61
N PHE A 303 8.37 19.17 -21.19
CA PHE A 303 8.10 19.35 -22.61
C PHE A 303 7.23 20.58 -22.78
N ALA A 304 7.72 21.57 -23.53
CA ALA A 304 6.96 22.79 -23.83
C ALA A 304 6.24 22.67 -25.18
N PHE A 305 4.95 22.99 -25.18
CA PHE A 305 4.10 23.03 -26.35
C PHE A 305 3.48 24.43 -26.51
N ASN A 306 3.37 24.88 -27.75
CA ASN A 306 2.79 26.19 -28.07
C ASN A 306 1.30 26.32 -27.71
N SER A 307 0.57 25.20 -27.60
CA SER A 307 -0.84 25.16 -27.22
C SER A 307 -1.25 23.78 -26.71
N MET A 308 -2.42 23.69 -26.05
CA MET A 308 -2.99 22.41 -25.64
C MET A 308 -3.30 21.50 -26.84
N GLU A 309 -3.80 22.07 -27.95
CA GLU A 309 -4.05 21.32 -29.19
C GLU A 309 -2.77 20.69 -29.77
N HIS A 310 -1.65 21.42 -29.71
CA HIS A 310 -0.34 20.88 -30.14
C HIS A 310 0.08 19.69 -29.27
N PHE A 311 -0.10 19.79 -27.95
CA PHE A 311 0.14 18.67 -27.05
C PHE A 311 -0.78 17.48 -27.34
N GLU A 312 -2.09 17.69 -27.56
CA GLU A 312 -3.03 16.60 -27.84
C GLU A 312 -2.68 15.83 -29.11
N ASN A 313 -2.32 16.55 -30.17
CA ASN A 313 -1.88 15.95 -31.44
C ASN A 313 -0.59 15.16 -31.27
N TRP A 314 0.37 15.70 -30.52
CA TRP A 314 1.59 14.98 -30.16
C TRP A 314 1.27 13.72 -29.34
N PHE A 315 0.40 13.83 -28.35
CA PHE A 315 0.02 12.72 -27.48
C PHE A 315 -0.64 11.57 -28.27
N ARG A 316 -1.59 11.89 -29.16
CA ARG A 316 -2.26 10.89 -30.02
C ARG A 316 -1.29 10.12 -30.91
N LYS A 317 -0.18 10.75 -31.32
CA LYS A 317 0.83 10.14 -32.17
C LYS A 317 1.70 9.11 -31.44
N TYR A 318 1.93 9.31 -30.15
CA TYR A 318 2.91 8.52 -29.38
C TYR A 318 2.32 7.71 -28.23
N VAL A 319 1.03 7.85 -27.92
CA VAL A 319 0.35 7.07 -26.88
C VAL A 319 0.41 5.57 -27.16
N ILE A 320 0.60 4.78 -26.11
CA ILE A 320 0.60 3.31 -26.14
C ILE A 320 -0.48 2.70 -25.25
#